data_AF-A0A966VAH3-F1
#
_entry.id   AF-A0A966VAH3-F1
#
_cell.length_a   1.000
_cell.length_b   1.000
_cell.length_c   1.000
_cell.angle_alpha   90.00
_cell.angle_beta   90.00
_cell.angle_gamma   90.00
#
_symmetry.space_group_name_H-M   'P 1'
#
loop_
_entity.id
_entity.type
_entity.pdbx_description
1 polymer ?
#
loop_
_entity_poly.entity_id
_entity_poly.type
_entity_poly.pdbx_seq_one_letter_code
_entity_poly.pdbx_strand_id
1 'polypeptide(L)'
;MSVPFMFVDGNLTLVLNNKSYQVLPDHINYKMILESLPTATVDELLEIVDVEKAVAAFSDGLVEIKNGQVTYEGEVVHGSISKRILEFMSKGLPFQPLVNFLNNLMENPSMQSQKELYDFLEHEHLPITSDGHFLAYKAVRGDFKDKYRGTFDNSVGQVVKMQRAKVDDDRARGCSDGLHAGALNYVASYGNVDAGDRIVIVKINPKDVVSVPSDCNCEKLRTCRYEVVGEYQGELLKPLYSSDFSYDEDEDY
;
A
#
# COMPACT_ATOMS: atom_id res chain seq x y z
N MET A 1 -29.73 -24.69 0.34
CA MET A 1 -30.90 -24.20 1.10
C MET A 1 -30.98 -22.71 0.84
N SER A 2 -32.14 -22.17 0.42
CA SER A 2 -32.26 -20.72 0.17
C SER A 2 -32.20 -19.96 1.49
N VAL A 3 -31.37 -18.92 1.57
CA VAL A 3 -31.25 -18.07 2.77
C VAL A 3 -32.57 -17.30 2.99
N PRO A 4 -33.18 -17.36 4.19
CA PRO A 4 -34.34 -16.54 4.50
C PRO A 4 -33.97 -15.05 4.51
N PHE A 5 -34.72 -14.24 3.77
CA PHE A 5 -34.49 -12.80 3.70
C PHE A 5 -35.81 -12.01 3.63
N MET A 6 -35.72 -10.72 3.96
CA MET A 6 -36.78 -9.73 3.80
C MET A 6 -36.20 -8.50 3.10
N PHE A 7 -36.94 -7.91 2.16
CA PHE A 7 -36.53 -6.72 1.43
C PHE A 7 -37.64 -5.67 1.49
N VAL A 8 -37.37 -4.51 2.08
CA VAL A 8 -38.34 -3.41 2.26
C VAL A 8 -37.63 -2.08 2.04
N ASP A 9 -38.14 -1.25 1.13
CA ASP A 9 -37.63 0.11 0.85
C ASP A 9 -36.11 0.20 0.61
N GLY A 10 -35.52 -0.81 -0.05
CA GLY A 10 -34.08 -0.88 -0.29
C GLY A 10 -33.27 -1.46 0.89
N ASN A 11 -33.89 -1.75 2.03
CA ASN A 11 -33.23 -2.41 3.13
C ASN A 11 -33.38 -3.92 3.00
N LEU A 12 -32.26 -4.64 3.05
CA LEU A 12 -32.22 -6.10 3.06
C LEU A 12 -31.99 -6.60 4.49
N THR A 13 -32.81 -7.53 4.95
CA THR A 13 -32.58 -8.26 6.21
C THR A 13 -32.36 -9.72 5.91
N LEU A 14 -31.23 -10.27 6.35
CA LEU A 14 -30.82 -11.66 6.16
C LEU A 14 -30.87 -12.39 7.50
N VAL A 15 -31.29 -13.66 7.51
CA VAL A 15 -31.11 -14.55 8.66
C VAL A 15 -30.01 -15.55 8.34
N LEU A 16 -28.82 -15.32 8.89
CA LEU A 16 -27.62 -16.14 8.70
C LEU A 16 -27.27 -16.79 10.05
N ASN A 17 -27.11 -18.12 10.08
CA ASN A 17 -26.76 -18.86 11.30
C ASN A 17 -27.63 -18.48 12.53
N ASN A 18 -28.95 -18.37 12.33
CA ASN A 18 -29.96 -17.98 13.34
C ASN A 18 -29.79 -16.55 13.92
N LYS A 19 -29.03 -15.68 13.24
CA LYS A 19 -28.88 -14.27 13.61
C LYS A 19 -29.35 -13.38 12.45
N SER A 20 -30.07 -12.31 12.78
CA SER A 20 -30.52 -11.33 11.80
C SER A 20 -29.41 -10.31 11.51
N TYR A 21 -29.20 -10.02 10.24
CA TYR A 21 -28.28 -9.01 9.72
C TYR A 21 -29.06 -8.02 8.86
N GLN A 22 -28.95 -6.74 9.17
CA GLN A 22 -29.55 -5.68 8.38
C GLN A 22 -28.48 -5.09 7.47
N VAL A 23 -28.76 -5.09 6.17
CA VAL A 23 -27.90 -4.55 5.12
C VAL A 23 -28.65 -3.37 4.50
N LEU A 24 -28.11 -2.17 4.72
CA LEU A 24 -28.64 -0.93 4.19
C LEU A 24 -28.06 -0.66 2.78
N PRO A 25 -28.72 0.18 1.95
CA PRO A 25 -28.24 0.52 0.59
C PRO A 25 -26.82 1.08 0.51
N ASP A 26 -26.32 1.67 1.59
CA ASP A 26 -24.98 2.26 1.71
C ASP A 26 -23.90 1.26 2.14
N HIS A 27 -24.28 0.01 2.44
CA HIS A 27 -23.32 -1.05 2.73
C HIS A 27 -22.40 -1.28 1.52
N ILE A 28 -21.08 -1.37 1.76
CA ILE A 28 -20.08 -1.44 0.70
C ILE A 28 -20.28 -2.60 -0.27
N ASN A 29 -20.72 -3.74 0.25
CA ASN A 29 -21.00 -4.94 -0.53
C ASN A 29 -22.49 -5.07 -0.92
N TYR A 30 -23.31 -4.03 -0.78
CA TYR A 30 -24.76 -4.12 -0.98
C TYR A 30 -25.13 -4.78 -2.32
N LYS A 31 -24.50 -4.35 -3.41
CA LYS A 31 -24.69 -4.94 -4.75
C LYS A 31 -24.24 -6.40 -4.81
N MET A 32 -23.05 -6.71 -4.29
CA MET A 32 -22.49 -8.06 -4.27
C MET A 32 -23.37 -9.02 -3.47
N ILE A 33 -23.91 -8.56 -2.33
CA ILE A 33 -24.83 -9.34 -1.49
C ILE A 33 -26.11 -9.65 -2.26
N LEU A 34 -26.72 -8.67 -2.93
CA LEU A 34 -27.91 -8.88 -3.75
C LEU A 34 -27.67 -9.85 -4.91
N GLU A 35 -26.54 -9.73 -5.60
CA GLU A 35 -26.16 -10.61 -6.72
C GLU A 35 -25.85 -12.04 -6.27
N SER A 36 -25.27 -12.21 -5.08
CA SER A 36 -24.88 -13.50 -4.53
C SER A 36 -26.03 -14.23 -3.83
N LEU A 37 -27.05 -13.50 -3.36
CA LEU A 37 -28.20 -14.03 -2.62
C LEU A 37 -28.86 -15.29 -3.24
N PRO A 38 -29.01 -15.42 -4.58
CA PRO A 38 -29.65 -16.59 -5.18
C PRO A 38 -28.82 -17.87 -5.13
N THR A 39 -27.49 -17.76 -5.06
CA THR A 39 -26.58 -18.91 -5.26
C THR A 39 -25.63 -19.17 -4.10
N ALA A 40 -25.33 -18.16 -3.28
CA ALA A 40 -24.37 -18.26 -2.20
C ALA A 40 -24.89 -19.09 -1.02
N THR A 41 -23.98 -19.74 -0.34
CA THR A 41 -24.18 -20.41 0.94
C THR A 41 -24.33 -19.40 2.08
N VAL A 42 -24.82 -19.87 3.23
CA VAL A 42 -24.94 -19.03 4.45
C VAL A 42 -23.58 -18.49 4.88
N ASP A 43 -22.53 -19.30 4.79
CA ASP A 43 -21.18 -18.91 5.21
C ASP A 43 -20.57 -17.88 4.24
N GLU A 44 -20.74 -18.06 2.93
CA GLU A 44 -20.30 -17.07 1.93
C GLU A 44 -21.02 -15.72 2.10
N LEU A 45 -22.34 -15.72 2.35
CA LEU A 45 -23.06 -14.48 2.63
C LEU A 45 -22.60 -13.83 3.93
N LEU A 46 -22.26 -14.63 4.95
CA LEU A 46 -21.79 -14.12 6.24
C LEU A 46 -20.45 -13.39 6.09
N GLU A 47 -19.52 -13.90 5.29
CA GLU A 47 -18.23 -13.25 5.01
C GLU A 47 -18.41 -11.89 4.33
N ILE A 48 -19.36 -11.77 3.40
CA ILE A 48 -19.59 -10.54 2.63
C ILE A 48 -20.39 -9.51 3.45
N VAL A 49 -21.31 -9.96 4.30
CA VAL A 49 -22.17 -9.13 5.16
C VAL A 49 -21.41 -8.60 6.38
N ASP A 50 -20.48 -9.37 6.94
CA ASP A 50 -19.76 -8.97 8.17
C ASP A 50 -18.43 -8.25 7.91
N VAL A 51 -18.25 -7.73 6.69
CA VAL A 51 -16.98 -7.13 6.24
C VAL A 51 -16.58 -5.90 7.06
N GLU A 52 -17.54 -5.09 7.51
CA GLU A 52 -17.28 -3.93 8.37
C GLU A 52 -16.76 -4.36 9.75
N LYS A 53 -17.33 -5.42 10.35
CA LYS A 53 -16.79 -5.98 11.60
C LYS A 53 -15.45 -6.65 11.39
N ALA A 54 -15.24 -7.29 10.23
CA ALA A 54 -13.94 -7.86 9.90
C ALA A 54 -12.86 -6.77 9.87
N VAL A 55 -13.10 -5.64 9.18
CA VAL A 55 -12.18 -4.49 9.15
C VAL A 55 -11.87 -3.96 10.56
N ALA A 56 -12.91 -3.77 11.39
CA ALA A 56 -12.72 -3.33 12.77
C ALA A 56 -11.91 -4.36 13.59
N ALA A 57 -12.22 -5.65 13.50
CA ALA A 57 -11.50 -6.70 14.22
C ALA A 57 -10.03 -6.81 13.79
N PHE A 58 -9.76 -6.62 12.50
CA PHE A 58 -8.45 -6.72 11.89
C PHE A 58 -7.53 -5.53 12.16
N SER A 59 -8.10 -4.40 12.54
CA SER A 59 -7.38 -3.17 12.82
C SER A 59 -7.33 -2.86 14.32
N ASP A 60 -7.67 -3.82 15.18
CA ASP A 60 -7.87 -3.59 16.62
C ASP A 60 -8.86 -2.44 16.93
N GLY A 61 -9.81 -2.20 16.02
CA GLY A 61 -10.80 -1.13 16.07
C GLY A 61 -10.30 0.23 15.59
N LEU A 62 -9.05 0.34 15.13
CA LEU A 62 -8.48 1.60 14.65
C LEU A 62 -9.05 2.00 13.29
N VAL A 63 -9.30 1.02 12.41
CA VAL A 63 -9.89 1.24 11.08
C VAL A 63 -11.35 0.85 11.09
N GLU A 64 -12.21 1.77 10.66
CA GLU A 64 -13.64 1.54 10.53
C GLU A 64 -14.12 1.97 9.14
N ILE A 65 -15.28 1.47 8.74
CA ILE A 65 -15.98 1.93 7.55
C ILE A 65 -17.29 2.55 7.98
N LYS A 66 -17.46 3.83 7.66
CA LYS A 66 -18.64 4.62 7.99
C LYS A 66 -19.10 5.37 6.76
N ASN A 67 -20.36 5.20 6.37
CA ASN A 67 -20.96 5.87 5.21
C ASN A 67 -20.12 5.69 3.91
N GLY A 68 -19.57 4.49 3.70
CA GLY A 68 -18.71 4.20 2.54
C GLY A 68 -17.32 4.86 2.58
N GLN A 69 -16.88 5.39 3.71
CA GLN A 69 -15.56 5.98 3.90
C GLN A 69 -14.75 5.17 4.91
N VAL A 70 -13.44 5.03 4.65
CA VAL A 70 -12.50 4.46 5.61
C VAL A 70 -12.12 5.55 6.62
N THR A 71 -12.22 5.25 7.91
CA THR A 71 -11.77 6.13 8.99
C THR A 71 -10.68 5.45 9.81
N TYR A 72 -9.69 6.20 10.29
CA TYR A 72 -8.66 5.76 11.21
C TYR A 72 -8.74 6.58 12.50
N GLU A 73 -8.93 5.94 13.65
CA GLU A 73 -9.13 6.60 14.96
C GLU A 73 -10.21 7.69 14.95
N GLY A 74 -11.23 7.52 14.10
CA GLY A 74 -12.35 8.46 13.94
C GLY A 74 -12.12 9.59 12.92
N GLU A 75 -10.92 9.72 12.35
CA GLU A 75 -10.63 10.66 11.27
C GLU A 75 -10.77 9.99 9.90
N VAL A 76 -11.27 10.74 8.92
CA VAL A 76 -11.44 10.20 7.55
C VAL A 76 -10.08 10.01 6.90
N VAL A 77 -9.85 8.79 6.39
CA VAL A 77 -8.67 8.46 5.60
C VAL A 77 -8.95 8.85 4.15
N HIS A 78 -8.34 9.96 3.75
CA HIS A 78 -8.39 10.43 2.37
C HIS A 78 -7.31 9.73 1.51
N GLY A 79 -7.48 9.77 0.18
CA GLY A 79 -6.46 9.34 -0.78
C GLY A 79 -6.70 7.98 -1.43
N SER A 80 -5.68 7.51 -2.14
CA SER A 80 -5.73 6.27 -2.96
C SER A 80 -5.84 5.01 -2.10
N ILE A 81 -5.27 5.00 -0.88
CA ILE A 81 -5.30 3.81 0.00
C ILE A 81 -6.73 3.45 0.41
N SER A 82 -7.56 4.43 0.77
CA SER A 82 -8.92 4.18 1.25
C SER A 82 -9.78 3.70 0.09
N LYS A 83 -9.64 4.30 -1.10
CA LYS A 83 -10.26 3.82 -2.33
C LYS A 83 -9.88 2.37 -2.63
N ARG A 84 -8.60 2.00 -2.49
CA ARG A 84 -8.10 0.65 -2.76
C ARG A 84 -8.59 -0.38 -1.74
N ILE A 85 -8.67 -0.02 -0.45
CA ILE A 85 -9.28 -0.85 0.60
C ILE A 85 -10.74 -1.13 0.24
N LEU A 86 -11.51 -0.07 -0.04
CA LEU A 86 -12.93 -0.18 -0.39
C LEU A 86 -13.14 -1.00 -1.67
N GLU A 87 -12.28 -0.81 -2.68
CA GLU A 87 -12.33 -1.56 -3.93
C GLU A 87 -12.10 -3.06 -3.68
N PHE A 88 -11.04 -3.41 -2.93
CA PHE A 88 -10.73 -4.81 -2.61
C PHE A 88 -11.89 -5.46 -1.87
N MET A 89 -12.49 -4.76 -0.91
CA MET A 89 -13.67 -5.23 -0.20
C MET A 89 -14.87 -5.46 -1.12
N SER A 90 -15.20 -4.48 -1.98
CA SER A 90 -16.33 -4.58 -2.92
C SER A 90 -16.20 -5.73 -3.91
N LYS A 91 -14.97 -6.19 -4.16
CA LYS A 91 -14.63 -7.31 -5.04
C LYS A 91 -14.41 -8.63 -4.29
N GLY A 92 -14.55 -8.66 -2.97
CA GLY A 92 -14.25 -9.84 -2.15
C GLY A 92 -12.77 -10.26 -2.17
N LEU A 93 -11.86 -9.33 -2.46
CA LEU A 93 -10.42 -9.57 -2.50
C LEU A 93 -9.80 -9.43 -1.08
N PRO A 94 -8.65 -10.09 -0.82
CA PRO A 94 -7.95 -9.96 0.46
C PRO A 94 -7.48 -8.52 0.73
N PHE A 95 -8.22 -7.80 1.57
CA PHE A 95 -7.93 -6.40 1.93
C PHE A 95 -7.06 -6.25 3.19
N GLN A 96 -6.86 -7.34 3.96
CA GLN A 96 -6.07 -7.32 5.20
C GLN A 96 -4.67 -6.69 5.07
N PRO A 97 -3.90 -7.00 4.01
CA PRO A 97 -2.58 -6.37 3.82
C PRO A 97 -2.67 -4.85 3.72
N LEU A 98 -3.74 -4.31 3.14
CA LEU A 98 -3.96 -2.87 2.97
C LEU A 98 -4.32 -2.20 4.31
N VAL A 99 -5.10 -2.88 5.15
CA VAL A 99 -5.43 -2.40 6.51
C VAL A 99 -4.15 -2.38 7.38
N ASN A 100 -3.35 -3.44 7.34
CA ASN A 100 -2.07 -3.48 8.04
C ASN A 100 -1.10 -2.39 7.53
N PHE A 101 -1.12 -2.13 6.22
CA PHE A 101 -0.33 -1.07 5.62
C PHE A 101 -0.75 0.31 6.15
N LEU A 102 -2.07 0.58 6.20
CA LEU A 102 -2.60 1.81 6.76
C LEU A 102 -2.19 1.98 8.23
N ASN A 103 -2.32 0.95 9.06
CA ASN A 103 -1.88 0.99 10.45
C ASN A 103 -0.40 1.36 10.57
N ASN A 104 0.47 0.68 9.81
CA ASN A 104 1.89 0.99 9.78
C ASN A 104 2.17 2.42 9.30
N LEU A 105 1.40 2.93 8.34
CA LEU A 105 1.58 4.27 7.83
C LEU A 105 1.18 5.34 8.84
N MET A 106 0.09 5.12 9.59
CA MET A 106 -0.35 6.02 10.64
C MET A 106 0.63 6.05 11.84
N GLU A 107 1.43 4.99 12.04
CA GLU A 107 2.58 5.00 12.97
C GLU A 107 3.76 5.89 12.51
N ASN A 108 3.77 6.34 11.24
CA ASN A 108 4.85 7.19 10.75
C ASN A 108 4.82 8.55 11.48
N PRO A 109 5.91 8.98 12.14
CA PRO A 109 5.91 10.22 12.94
C PRO A 109 5.81 11.50 12.10
N SER A 110 5.88 11.41 10.78
CA SER A 110 5.81 12.56 9.88
C SER A 110 4.52 12.51 9.05
N MET A 111 3.59 13.43 9.34
CA MET A 111 2.39 13.63 8.54
C MET A 111 2.73 13.92 7.06
N GLN A 112 3.86 14.57 6.80
CA GLN A 112 4.31 14.81 5.43
C GLN A 112 4.71 13.49 4.74
N SER A 113 5.47 12.63 5.40
CA SER A 113 5.83 11.31 4.86
C SER A 113 4.60 10.43 4.65
N GLN A 114 3.59 10.55 5.53
CA GLN A 114 2.30 9.87 5.35
C GLN A 114 1.65 10.29 4.03
N LYS A 115 1.51 11.61 3.80
CA LYS A 115 0.93 12.17 2.57
C LYS A 115 1.73 11.77 1.32
N GLU A 116 3.04 11.92 1.36
CA GLU A 116 3.93 11.64 0.23
C GLU A 116 3.95 10.16 -0.18
N LEU A 117 3.92 9.24 0.78
CA LEU A 117 3.93 7.80 0.47
C LEU A 117 2.63 7.35 -0.22
N TYR A 118 1.52 8.06 0.00
CA TYR A 118 0.27 7.77 -0.71
C TYR A 118 0.40 8.01 -2.22
N ASP A 119 0.98 9.13 -2.64
CA ASP A 119 1.17 9.47 -4.06
C ASP A 119 2.12 8.47 -4.74
N PHE A 120 3.19 8.09 -4.04
CA PHE A 120 4.18 7.11 -4.52
C PHE A 120 3.55 5.76 -4.88
N LEU A 121 2.64 5.26 -4.05
CA LEU A 121 2.03 3.95 -4.26
C LEU A 121 0.95 3.94 -5.34
N GLU A 122 0.33 5.09 -5.62
CA GLU A 122 -0.60 5.22 -6.74
C GLU A 122 0.11 5.08 -8.08
N HIS A 123 1.32 5.64 -8.19
CA HIS A 123 2.09 5.63 -9.43
C HIS A 123 2.80 4.30 -9.70
N GLU A 124 3.39 3.68 -8.68
CA GLU A 124 4.35 2.57 -8.90
C GLU A 124 3.77 1.15 -8.72
N HIS A 125 2.50 1.03 -8.31
CA HIS A 125 1.82 -0.25 -8.11
C HIS A 125 2.60 -1.31 -7.30
N LEU A 126 3.38 -0.86 -6.30
CA LEU A 126 4.25 -1.76 -5.54
C LEU A 126 3.46 -2.79 -4.71
N PRO A 127 3.92 -4.06 -4.63
CA PRO A 127 3.25 -5.10 -3.86
C PRO A 127 3.25 -4.81 -2.36
N ILE A 128 2.08 -4.94 -1.73
CA ILE A 128 1.92 -4.89 -0.27
C ILE A 128 1.94 -6.31 0.28
N THR A 129 2.74 -6.50 1.31
CA THR A 129 2.93 -7.77 2.03
C THR A 129 1.88 -7.95 3.12
N SER A 130 1.68 -9.20 3.57
CA SER A 130 0.65 -9.54 4.54
C SER A 130 0.74 -8.77 5.86
N ASP A 131 1.93 -8.36 6.28
CA ASP A 131 2.18 -7.56 7.49
C ASP A 131 2.24 -6.05 7.22
N GLY A 132 1.64 -5.58 6.12
CA GLY A 132 1.47 -4.16 5.84
C GLY A 132 2.74 -3.42 5.46
N HIS A 133 3.80 -4.14 5.09
CA HIS A 133 4.98 -3.53 4.46
C HIS A 133 4.81 -3.56 2.94
N PHE A 134 5.65 -2.85 2.20
CA PHE A 134 5.66 -2.93 0.74
C PHE A 134 7.04 -3.35 0.22
N LEU A 135 7.04 -3.94 -0.98
CA LEU A 135 8.26 -4.34 -1.67
C LEU A 135 8.71 -3.23 -2.61
N ALA A 136 10.00 -2.91 -2.56
CA ALA A 136 10.67 -2.01 -3.49
C ALA A 136 11.99 -2.62 -3.93
N TYR A 137 12.71 -1.93 -4.80
CA TYR A 137 13.91 -2.43 -5.45
C TYR A 137 15.10 -1.51 -5.19
N LYS A 138 16.29 -2.10 -5.22
CA LYS A 138 17.55 -1.37 -5.04
C LYS A 138 18.66 -2.02 -5.85
N ALA A 139 19.39 -1.25 -6.65
CA ALA A 139 20.64 -1.71 -7.23
C ALA A 139 21.79 -1.56 -6.23
N VAL A 140 22.60 -2.60 -6.15
CA VAL A 140 23.76 -2.74 -5.26
C VAL A 140 24.94 -3.25 -6.09
N ARG A 141 26.16 -3.09 -5.56
CA ARG A 141 27.37 -3.60 -6.20
C ARG A 141 27.36 -5.13 -6.23
N GLY A 142 28.25 -5.71 -7.02
CA GLY A 142 28.41 -7.17 -7.11
C GLY A 142 28.73 -7.87 -5.78
N ASP A 143 29.26 -7.12 -4.81
CA ASP A 143 29.55 -7.55 -3.42
C ASP A 143 28.42 -7.21 -2.43
N PHE A 144 27.23 -6.87 -2.92
CA PHE A 144 26.04 -6.45 -2.15
C PHE A 144 26.19 -5.15 -1.36
N LYS A 145 27.30 -4.41 -1.49
CA LYS A 145 27.40 -3.08 -0.87
C LYS A 145 26.56 -2.06 -1.62
N ASP A 146 26.11 -1.02 -0.91
CA ASP A 146 25.35 0.05 -1.54
C ASP A 146 26.15 0.73 -2.67
N LYS A 147 25.46 1.09 -3.75
CA LYS A 147 26.06 1.51 -5.02
C LYS A 147 27.09 2.63 -4.85
N TYR A 148 26.76 3.66 -4.08
CA TYR A 148 27.53 4.90 -4.04
C TYR A 148 28.58 4.93 -2.93
N ARG A 149 28.20 4.66 -1.66
CA ARG A 149 29.13 4.78 -0.53
C ARG A 149 29.85 3.47 -0.23
N GLY A 150 29.26 2.33 -0.56
CA GLY A 150 29.84 1.02 -0.31
C GLY A 150 29.93 0.65 1.18
N THR A 151 29.08 1.25 2.01
CA THR A 151 29.09 1.15 3.47
C THR A 151 28.12 0.07 3.98
N PHE A 152 26.90 0.06 3.46
CA PHE A 152 25.83 -0.81 3.93
C PHE A 152 25.87 -2.14 3.18
N ASP A 153 25.80 -3.25 3.91
CA ASP A 153 25.64 -4.59 3.35
C ASP A 153 24.15 -4.84 3.04
N ASN A 154 23.86 -5.21 1.80
CA ASN A 154 22.52 -5.52 1.31
C ASN A 154 22.42 -6.98 0.88
N SER A 155 23.19 -7.87 1.47
CA SER A 155 23.01 -9.32 1.29
C SER A 155 21.60 -9.72 1.74
N VAL A 156 21.02 -10.74 1.10
CA VAL A 156 19.68 -11.24 1.45
C VAL A 156 19.63 -11.64 2.94
N GLY A 157 18.58 -11.23 3.63
CA GLY A 157 18.38 -11.39 5.08
C GLY A 157 18.92 -10.24 5.93
N GLN A 158 19.63 -9.26 5.35
CA GLN A 158 20.12 -8.11 6.11
C GLN A 158 19.00 -7.11 6.40
N VAL A 159 18.99 -6.59 7.63
CA VAL A 159 18.20 -5.42 8.02
C VAL A 159 19.11 -4.20 8.01
N VAL A 160 18.93 -3.34 7.02
CA VAL A 160 19.72 -2.11 6.87
C VAL A 160 18.99 -0.97 7.55
N LYS A 161 19.68 -0.24 8.42
CA LYS A 161 19.09 0.87 9.17
C LYS A 161 20.08 2.01 9.38
N MET A 162 19.55 3.22 9.49
CA MET A 162 20.24 4.41 9.95
C MET A 162 19.34 5.22 10.89
N GLN A 163 19.91 6.20 11.60
CA GLN A 163 19.10 7.09 12.43
C GLN A 163 18.16 7.89 11.54
N ARG A 164 16.85 7.90 11.84
CA ARG A 164 15.84 8.66 11.06
C ARG A 164 16.21 10.13 10.92
N ALA A 165 16.70 10.76 11.98
CA ALA A 165 17.16 12.15 11.99
C ALA A 165 18.41 12.42 11.11
N LYS A 166 18.98 11.39 10.49
CA LYS A 166 20.07 11.49 9.51
C LYS A 166 19.59 11.24 8.08
N VAL A 167 18.30 11.01 7.89
CA VAL A 167 17.67 10.92 6.57
C VAL A 167 17.07 12.28 6.26
N ASP A 168 17.30 12.76 5.04
CA ASP A 168 16.77 14.03 4.58
C ASP A 168 15.26 13.92 4.33
N ASP A 169 14.48 14.77 4.99
CA ASP A 169 13.03 14.87 4.88
C ASP A 169 12.58 15.88 3.82
N ASP A 170 13.50 16.67 3.26
CA ASP A 170 13.18 17.64 2.21
C ASP A 170 12.96 16.94 0.86
N ARG A 171 11.70 16.85 0.42
CA ARG A 171 11.32 16.22 -0.86
C ARG A 171 11.84 16.97 -2.10
N ALA A 172 12.13 18.27 -2.00
CA ALA A 172 12.63 19.06 -3.13
C ALA A 172 14.09 18.72 -3.47
N ARG A 173 14.81 18.08 -2.54
CA ARG A 173 16.20 17.64 -2.75
C ARG A 173 16.27 16.24 -3.31
N GLY A 174 16.58 16.13 -4.59
CA GLY A 174 16.58 14.84 -5.28
C GLY A 174 17.48 13.75 -4.72
N CYS A 175 18.80 14.00 -4.75
CA CYS A 175 19.81 13.06 -4.25
C CYS A 175 20.38 13.61 -2.95
N SER A 176 20.00 13.00 -1.82
CA SER A 176 20.40 13.46 -0.50
C SER A 176 20.68 12.29 0.46
N ASP A 177 20.86 12.56 1.74
CA ASP A 177 21.15 11.53 2.73
C ASP A 177 19.92 10.66 3.01
N GLY A 178 20.08 9.34 2.93
CA GLY A 178 19.01 8.39 3.19
C GLY A 178 19.29 7.01 2.62
N LEU A 179 18.57 6.01 3.12
CA LEU A 179 18.53 4.71 2.47
C LEU A 179 17.53 4.80 1.31
N HIS A 180 18.01 4.64 0.08
CA HIS A 180 17.19 4.74 -1.11
C HIS A 180 16.73 3.38 -1.61
N ALA A 181 15.47 3.33 -2.01
CA ALA A 181 14.82 2.25 -2.74
C ALA A 181 13.77 2.87 -3.67
N GLY A 182 13.27 2.12 -4.64
CA GLY A 182 12.25 2.63 -5.55
C GLY A 182 11.66 1.55 -6.43
N ALA A 183 10.93 1.97 -7.45
CA ALA A 183 10.40 1.06 -8.46
C ALA A 183 11.49 0.49 -9.37
N LEU A 184 11.16 -0.56 -10.13
CA LEU A 184 12.10 -1.17 -11.06
C LEU A 184 12.61 -0.19 -12.11
N ASN A 185 11.76 0.71 -12.63
CA ASN A 185 12.15 1.72 -13.62
C ASN A 185 13.22 2.67 -13.09
N TYR A 186 13.03 3.16 -11.87
CA TYR A 186 14.04 3.95 -11.17
C TYR A 186 15.35 3.18 -11.03
N VAL A 187 15.29 1.92 -10.57
CA VAL A 187 16.49 1.10 -10.43
C VAL A 187 17.17 0.82 -11.78
N ALA A 188 16.40 0.65 -12.85
CA ALA A 188 16.93 0.46 -14.20
C ALA A 188 17.70 1.68 -14.73
N SER A 189 17.37 2.89 -14.24
CA SER A 189 18.03 4.13 -14.64
C SER A 189 19.48 4.26 -14.14
N TYR A 190 19.82 3.66 -13.00
CA TYR A 190 21.15 3.77 -12.38
C TYR A 190 21.86 2.44 -12.10
N GLY A 191 21.12 1.32 -12.09
CA GLY A 191 21.67 -0.03 -12.01
C GLY A 191 22.25 -0.47 -13.35
N ASN A 192 23.37 -1.19 -13.30
CA ASN A 192 24.06 -1.72 -14.46
C ASN A 192 24.46 -3.18 -14.23
N VAL A 193 23.53 -4.09 -14.54
CA VAL A 193 23.72 -5.54 -14.40
C VAL A 193 24.88 -6.04 -15.27
N ASP A 194 25.07 -5.47 -16.47
CA ASP A 194 26.19 -5.82 -17.37
C ASP A 194 27.56 -5.46 -16.76
N ALA A 195 27.61 -4.43 -15.92
CA ALA A 195 28.79 -4.03 -15.17
C ALA A 195 28.94 -4.78 -13.82
N GLY A 196 28.09 -5.77 -13.56
CA GLY A 196 28.15 -6.63 -12.38
C GLY A 196 27.38 -6.10 -11.16
N ASP A 197 26.49 -5.11 -11.33
CA ASP A 197 25.54 -4.78 -10.27
C ASP A 197 24.52 -5.89 -10.07
N ARG A 198 23.99 -5.96 -8.86
CA ARG A 198 22.87 -6.82 -8.49
C ARG A 198 21.67 -5.97 -8.13
N ILE A 199 20.47 -6.55 -8.23
CA ILE A 199 19.25 -5.90 -7.76
C ILE A 199 18.65 -6.72 -6.66
N VAL A 200 18.36 -6.05 -5.55
CA VAL A 200 17.74 -6.67 -4.40
C VAL A 200 16.33 -6.15 -4.21
N ILE A 201 15.47 -7.03 -3.73
CA ILE A 201 14.11 -6.72 -3.29
C ILE A 201 14.19 -6.37 -1.81
N VAL A 202 13.69 -5.18 -1.47
CA VAL A 202 13.65 -4.68 -0.11
C VAL A 202 12.22 -4.59 0.38
N LYS A 203 11.98 -5.04 1.61
CA LYS A 203 10.72 -4.90 2.34
C LYS A 203 10.82 -3.68 3.26
N ILE A 204 9.92 -2.73 3.09
CA ILE A 204 9.95 -1.43 3.77
C ILE A 204 8.68 -1.25 4.59
N ASN A 205 8.84 -0.89 5.86
CA ASN A 205 7.71 -0.50 6.70
C ASN A 205 7.32 0.95 6.37
N PRO A 206 6.04 1.25 6.08
CA PRO A 206 5.56 2.61 5.88
C PRO A 206 5.95 3.60 7.00
N LYS A 207 6.07 3.16 8.26
CA LYS A 207 6.52 4.01 9.37
C LYS A 207 7.97 4.46 9.28
N ASP A 208 8.78 3.69 8.56
CA ASP A 208 10.22 3.94 8.39
C ASP A 208 10.50 4.84 7.17
N VAL A 209 9.49 5.18 6.35
CA VAL A 209 9.63 6.11 5.23
C VAL A 209 9.78 7.55 5.75
N VAL A 210 10.69 8.31 5.14
CA VAL A 210 11.02 9.68 5.55
C VAL A 210 10.62 10.70 4.49
N SER A 211 10.88 10.44 3.21
CA SER A 211 10.43 11.34 2.14
C SER A 211 10.31 10.62 0.80
N VAL A 212 9.43 11.14 -0.06
CA VAL A 212 9.32 10.75 -1.47
C VAL A 212 9.73 11.95 -2.33
N PRO A 213 10.94 11.93 -2.92
CA PRO A 213 11.47 13.06 -3.69
C PRO A 213 10.63 13.34 -4.95
N SER A 214 10.40 14.62 -5.25
CA SER A 214 9.60 15.05 -6.41
C SER A 214 10.38 15.08 -7.73
N ASP A 215 11.70 14.94 -7.70
CA ASP A 215 12.62 15.16 -8.83
C ASP A 215 12.75 13.97 -9.79
N CYS A 216 12.12 12.83 -9.49
CA CYS A 216 12.30 11.57 -10.21
C CYS A 216 10.96 10.93 -10.57
N ASN A 217 9.97 11.70 -11.03
CA ASN A 217 8.61 11.22 -11.30
C ASN A 217 7.99 10.42 -10.13
N CYS A 218 8.42 10.72 -8.89
CA CYS A 218 8.07 9.95 -7.70
C CYS A 218 8.42 8.44 -7.81
N GLU A 219 9.51 8.05 -8.48
CA GLU A 219 9.88 6.62 -8.64
C GLU A 219 10.84 6.11 -7.56
N LYS A 220 11.31 6.99 -6.65
CA LYS A 220 12.21 6.65 -5.52
C LYS A 220 11.65 7.15 -4.19
N LEU A 221 12.12 6.57 -3.09
CA LEU A 221 11.88 7.03 -1.73
C LEU A 221 13.14 7.03 -0.88
N ARG A 222 13.10 7.77 0.22
CA ARG A 222 14.09 7.74 1.31
C ARG A 222 13.46 7.12 2.55
N THR A 223 14.14 6.13 3.12
CA THR A 223 13.74 5.46 4.36
C THR A 223 14.90 5.40 5.35
N CYS A 224 14.59 5.23 6.64
CA CYS A 224 15.58 4.97 7.67
C CYS A 224 15.84 3.48 7.92
N ARG A 225 15.00 2.58 7.40
CA ARG A 225 15.13 1.13 7.62
C ARG A 225 14.44 0.30 6.53
N TYR A 226 15.08 -0.79 6.12
CA TYR A 226 14.46 -1.85 5.33
C TYR A 226 15.09 -3.22 5.61
N GLU A 227 14.43 -4.27 5.16
CA GLU A 227 14.94 -5.65 5.14
C GLU A 227 15.17 -6.10 3.70
N VAL A 228 16.31 -6.71 3.41
CA VAL A 228 16.56 -7.32 2.10
C VAL A 228 15.97 -8.72 2.08
N VAL A 229 14.95 -8.94 1.26
CA VAL A 229 14.17 -10.20 1.27
C VAL A 229 14.49 -11.13 0.10
N GLY A 230 15.22 -10.65 -0.91
CA GLY A 230 15.61 -11.47 -2.04
C GLY A 230 16.45 -10.73 -3.07
N GLU A 231 16.98 -11.48 -4.03
CA GLU A 231 17.60 -10.94 -5.24
C GLU A 231 16.57 -10.99 -6.38
N TYR A 232 16.43 -9.90 -7.12
CA TYR A 232 15.53 -9.83 -8.25
C TYR A 232 16.14 -10.57 -9.44
N GLN A 233 15.41 -11.56 -9.96
CA GLN A 233 15.85 -12.41 -11.09
C GLN A 233 15.12 -12.10 -12.40
N GLY A 234 14.19 -11.14 -12.40
CA GLY A 234 13.46 -10.75 -13.59
C GLY A 234 14.29 -9.86 -14.51
N GLU A 235 13.77 -9.60 -15.72
CA GLU A 235 14.40 -8.66 -16.64
C GLU A 235 14.32 -7.23 -16.08
N LEU A 236 15.41 -6.47 -16.26
CA LEU A 236 15.35 -5.02 -16.20
C LEU A 236 15.12 -4.47 -17.59
N LEU A 237 13.86 -4.16 -17.86
CA LEU A 237 13.53 -3.31 -18.97
C LEU A 237 13.92 -1.89 -18.58
N LYS A 238 14.98 -1.36 -19.20
CA LYS A 238 15.25 0.08 -19.12
C LYS A 238 14.04 0.79 -19.75
N PRO A 239 13.40 1.75 -19.07
CA PRO A 239 12.30 2.48 -19.66
C PRO A 239 12.78 3.11 -20.98
N LEU A 240 12.13 2.76 -22.08
CA LEU A 240 12.49 3.22 -23.43
C LEU A 240 12.12 4.71 -23.65
N TYR A 241 11.41 5.32 -22.71
CA TYR A 241 10.98 6.72 -22.72
C TYR A 241 11.01 7.29 -21.30
N SER A 242 11.59 8.49 -21.12
CA SER A 242 11.32 9.34 -19.98
C SER A 242 9.93 9.92 -20.16
N SER A 243 9.00 9.64 -19.25
CA SER A 243 7.72 10.33 -19.25
C SER A 243 7.92 11.75 -18.73
N ASP A 244 8.04 12.70 -19.64
CA ASP A 244 7.90 14.13 -19.35
C ASP A 244 6.41 14.40 -19.06
N PHE A 245 5.98 14.20 -17.82
CA PHE A 245 4.68 14.69 -17.38
C PHE A 245 4.85 16.16 -16.94
N SER A 246 4.42 17.09 -17.79
CA SER A 246 4.19 18.47 -17.38
C SER A 246 2.99 18.50 -16.46
N TYR A 247 3.19 18.95 -15.22
CA TYR A 247 2.08 19.45 -14.43
C TYR A 247 1.59 20.71 -15.14
N ASP A 248 0.44 20.64 -15.81
CA ASP A 248 -0.29 21.85 -16.12
C ASP A 248 -0.65 22.48 -14.77
N GLU A 249 -0.02 23.61 -14.47
CA GLU A 249 -0.43 24.49 -13.38
C GLU A 249 -1.90 24.86 -13.64
N ASP A 250 -2.82 24.31 -12.85
CA ASP A 250 -4.17 24.85 -12.75
C ASP A 250 -4.03 26.27 -12.17
N GLU A 251 -4.07 27.26 -13.06
CA GLU A 251 -4.13 28.68 -12.74
C GLU A 251 -5.36 28.98 -11.87
N ASP A 252 -5.08 29.78 -10.84
CA ASP A 252 -5.95 30.38 -9.84
C ASP A 252 -7.35 30.83 -10.34
N TYR A 253 -8.31 30.77 -9.40
CA TYR A 253 -9.36 31.79 -9.24
C TYR A 253 -9.43 32.25 -7.78
#